data_AF-A0A183CRQ6-F1
#
_entry.id   AF-A0A183CRQ6-F1
#
_cell.length_a   1.000
_cell.length_b   1.000
_cell.length_c   1.000
_cell.angle_alpha   90.00
_cell.angle_beta   90.00
_cell.angle_gamma   90.00
#
_symmetry.space_group_name_H-M   'P 1'
#
loop_
_entity.id
_entity.type
_entity.pdbx_description
1 polymer ?
#
loop_
_entity_poly.entity_id
_entity_poly.type
_entity_poly.pdbx_seq_one_letter_code
_entity_poly.pdbx_strand_id
1 'polypeptide(L)'
;MYAYNEVITLLHLVHGTHVANIAAGHFPDDTQRDGTAPGAQIISMCIGDNRLNLQETGQSIIRAFNKCADLGVDIVNFSYGEFSHFMNSGKVIDALNKMVERGVIFVTSASNGRNKGF
;
A
#
# COMPACT_ATOMS: atom_id res chain seq x y z
N MET A 1 2.59 23.16 2.81
CA MET A 1 3.17 21.85 2.48
C MET A 1 2.58 20.89 3.49
N TYR A 2 1.65 20.02 3.09
CA TYR A 2 1.06 19.05 4.02
C TYR A 2 2.14 18.00 4.31
N ALA A 3 2.74 18.07 5.48
CA ALA A 3 3.61 17.00 5.96
C ALA A 3 2.70 15.82 6.31
N TYR A 4 2.64 14.84 5.43
CA TYR A 4 2.01 13.56 5.73
C TYR A 4 2.86 12.89 6.81
N ASN A 5 2.26 12.60 7.96
CA ASN A 5 3.00 12.08 9.11
C ASN A 5 3.14 10.56 9.03
N GLU A 6 2.22 9.87 8.34
CA GLU A 6 2.21 8.41 8.28
C GLU A 6 1.95 7.86 6.86
N VAL A 7 2.93 7.10 6.33
CA VAL A 7 2.81 6.35 5.08
C VAL A 7 2.69 4.86 5.39
N ILE A 8 1.60 4.24 4.95
CA ILE A 8 1.44 2.79 5.00
C ILE A 8 2.00 2.15 3.76
N THR A 9 2.80 1.11 3.95
CA THR A 9 3.30 0.26 2.87
C THR A 9 2.77 -1.16 3.05
N LEU A 10 1.86 -1.59 2.17
CA LEU A 10 1.20 -2.90 2.21
C LEU A 10 1.98 -3.94 1.41
N LEU A 11 3.01 -4.55 1.99
CA LEU A 11 3.99 -5.35 1.24
C LEU A 11 4.62 -6.49 2.07
N HIS A 12 5.45 -7.31 1.40
CA HIS A 12 6.21 -8.42 2.01
C HIS A 12 7.72 -8.33 1.71
N LEU A 13 8.56 -8.67 2.70
CA LEU A 13 10.04 -8.83 2.62
C LEU A 13 10.76 -7.66 1.91
N VAL A 14 11.75 -7.99 1.06
CA VAL A 14 12.66 -7.08 0.36
C VAL A 14 11.91 -6.08 -0.52
N HIS A 15 10.81 -6.52 -1.16
CA HIS A 15 9.95 -5.63 -1.92
C HIS A 15 9.35 -4.54 -1.03
N GLY A 16 8.91 -4.92 0.16
CA GLY A 16 8.45 -4.01 1.21
C GLY A 16 9.44 -2.91 1.54
N THR A 17 10.67 -3.30 1.88
CA THR A 17 11.73 -2.38 2.26
C THR A 17 12.12 -1.44 1.13
N HIS A 18 12.21 -1.95 -0.11
CA HIS A 18 12.56 -1.12 -1.27
C HIS A 18 11.52 -0.02 -1.50
N VAL A 19 10.24 -0.36 -1.47
CA VAL A 19 9.15 0.60 -1.66
C VAL A 19 9.07 1.60 -0.50
N ALA A 20 9.24 1.15 0.74
CA ALA A 20 9.28 2.06 1.90
C ALA A 20 10.45 3.06 1.79
N ASN A 21 11.60 2.63 1.26
CA ASN A 21 12.74 3.50 1.03
C ASN A 21 12.48 4.56 -0.05
N ILE A 22 11.79 4.20 -1.15
CA ILE A 22 11.37 5.17 -2.18
C ILE A 22 10.42 6.21 -1.57
N ALA A 23 9.50 5.78 -0.71
CA ALA A 23 8.52 6.67 -0.11
C ALA A 23 9.14 7.60 0.94
N ALA A 24 9.91 7.07 1.89
CA ALA A 24 10.29 7.82 3.10
C ALA A 24 11.74 7.59 3.57
N GLY A 25 12.60 7.00 2.73
CA GLY A 25 14.03 6.85 3.04
C GLY A 25 14.65 8.18 3.47
N HIS A 26 15.47 8.14 4.52
CA HIS A 26 16.08 9.34 5.08
C HIS A 26 17.58 9.14 5.30
N PHE A 27 18.39 9.92 4.59
CA PHE A 27 19.85 9.88 4.58
C PHE A 27 20.39 11.30 4.87
N PRO A 28 20.51 11.69 6.15
CA PRO A 28 20.93 13.04 6.55
C PRO A 28 22.25 13.51 5.93
N ASP A 29 23.17 12.56 5.71
CA ASP A 29 24.52 12.83 5.18
C ASP A 29 24.59 12.71 3.64
N ASP A 30 23.53 12.23 2.99
CA ASP A 30 23.46 12.02 1.53
C ASP A 30 22.02 12.17 1.02
N THR A 31 21.51 13.40 1.09
CA THR A 31 20.11 13.73 0.78
C THR A 31 19.73 13.48 -0.69
N GLN A 32 20.67 13.17 -1.58
CA GLN A 32 20.34 12.72 -2.94
C GLN A 32 19.71 11.33 -2.97
N ARG A 33 19.80 10.58 -1.87
CA ARG A 33 19.24 9.23 -1.72
C ARG A 33 17.93 9.19 -0.96
N ASP A 34 17.46 10.35 -0.52
CA ASP A 34 16.21 10.50 0.19
C ASP A 34 15.00 10.00 -0.63
N GLY A 35 14.00 9.51 0.09
CA GLY A 35 12.70 9.19 -0.48
C GLY A 35 11.89 10.44 -0.83
N THR A 36 10.66 10.25 -1.29
CA THR A 36 9.79 11.37 -1.66
C THR A 36 9.36 12.22 -0.45
N ALA A 37 9.16 11.59 0.71
CA ALA A 37 8.83 12.21 1.98
C ALA A 37 9.79 11.74 3.08
N PRO A 38 11.05 12.24 3.10
CA PRO A 38 12.09 11.73 3.99
C PRO A 38 11.69 11.85 5.45
N GLY A 39 11.83 10.75 6.19
CA GLY A 39 11.55 10.72 7.63
C GLY A 39 10.06 10.63 7.99
N ALA A 40 9.16 10.50 7.01
CA ALA A 40 7.76 10.15 7.28
C ALA A 40 7.69 8.79 8.02
N GLN A 41 6.76 8.67 8.96
CA GLN A 41 6.63 7.43 9.72
C GLN A 41 6.04 6.33 8.84
N ILE A 42 6.64 5.14 8.88
CA ILE A 42 6.18 3.99 8.08
C ILE A 42 5.47 3.00 8.98
N ILE A 43 4.24 2.66 8.61
CA ILE A 43 3.53 1.49 9.15
C ILE A 43 3.54 0.41 8.06
N SER A 44 4.23 -0.69 8.31
CA SER A 44 4.28 -1.83 7.40
C SER A 44 3.17 -2.82 7.74
N MET A 45 2.39 -3.21 6.72
CA MET A 45 1.33 -4.20 6.86
C MET A 45 1.54 -5.34 5.86
N CYS A 46 1.87 -6.52 6.37
CA CYS A 46 2.05 -7.71 5.54
C CYS A 46 0.71 -8.32 5.15
N ILE A 47 0.37 -8.23 3.86
CA ILE A 47 -0.86 -8.82 3.30
C ILE A 47 -0.64 -10.13 2.54
N GLY A 48 0.61 -10.41 2.16
CA GLY A 48 0.98 -11.62 1.43
C GLY A 48 1.06 -12.85 2.34
N ASP A 49 0.62 -14.00 1.83
CA ASP A 49 0.64 -15.27 2.56
C ASP A 49 1.73 -16.20 2.00
N ASN A 50 2.68 -16.60 2.85
CA ASN A 50 3.77 -17.52 2.48
C ASN A 50 3.27 -18.87 1.95
N ARG A 51 2.07 -19.31 2.34
CA ARG A 51 1.47 -20.56 1.88
C ARG A 51 0.90 -20.46 0.47
N LEU A 52 0.69 -19.23 -0.01
CA LEU A 52 0.11 -18.90 -1.31
C LEU A 52 1.13 -18.18 -2.20
N ASN A 53 2.41 -18.53 -2.09
CA ASN A 53 3.48 -17.88 -2.86
C ASN A 53 3.48 -16.35 -2.74
N LEU A 54 3.24 -15.85 -1.52
CA LEU A 54 3.16 -14.42 -1.19
C LEU A 54 1.95 -13.70 -1.78
N GLN A 55 0.99 -14.38 -2.40
CA GLN A 55 -0.22 -13.74 -2.87
C GLN A 55 -1.02 -13.16 -1.70
N GLU A 56 -1.69 -12.06 -1.97
CA GLU A 56 -2.65 -11.48 -1.06
C GLU A 56 -3.95 -12.29 -1.04
N THR A 57 -4.71 -12.14 0.04
CA THR A 57 -6.05 -12.69 0.13
C THR A 57 -7.04 -11.55 0.33
N GLY A 58 -8.27 -11.69 -0.15
CA GLY A 58 -9.30 -10.68 0.11
C GLY A 58 -9.46 -10.37 1.61
N GLN A 59 -9.27 -11.38 2.48
CA GLN A 59 -9.32 -11.20 3.93
C GLN A 59 -8.16 -10.39 4.49
N SER A 60 -6.92 -10.62 4.02
CA SER A 60 -5.77 -9.83 4.47
C SER A 60 -5.87 -8.38 4.01
N ILE A 61 -6.34 -8.14 2.78
CA ILE A 61 -6.57 -6.79 2.25
C ILE A 61 -7.65 -6.06 3.05
N ILE A 62 -8.82 -6.68 3.27
CA ILE A 62 -9.92 -6.05 4.02
C ILE A 62 -9.49 -5.70 5.44
N ARG A 63 -8.79 -6.61 6.13
CA ARG A 63 -8.27 -6.36 7.48
C ARG A 63 -7.27 -5.21 7.50
N ALA A 64 -6.38 -5.16 6.51
CA ALA A 64 -5.42 -4.08 6.40
C ALA A 64 -6.11 -2.73 6.18
N PHE A 65 -7.02 -2.62 5.21
CA PHE A 65 -7.75 -1.37 4.95
C PHE A 65 -8.55 -0.88 6.14
N ASN A 66 -9.26 -1.78 6.84
CA ASN A 66 -9.96 -1.40 8.08
C ASN A 66 -8.97 -0.93 9.16
N LYS A 67 -7.79 -1.57 9.28
CA LYS A 67 -6.78 -1.13 10.24
C LYS A 67 -6.17 0.24 9.88
N CYS A 68 -5.92 0.51 8.60
CA CYS A 68 -5.49 1.83 8.12
C CYS A 68 -6.54 2.90 8.47
N ALA A 69 -7.82 2.60 8.22
CA ALA A 69 -8.96 3.46 8.52
C ALA A 69 -9.13 3.73 10.02
N ASP A 70 -8.79 2.77 10.89
CA ASP A 70 -8.85 2.92 12.35
C ASP A 70 -7.63 3.65 12.92
N LEU A 71 -6.46 3.49 12.30
CA LEU A 71 -5.24 4.22 12.67
C LEU A 71 -5.30 5.69 12.23
N GLY A 72 -6.09 6.01 11.20
CA GLY A 72 -6.22 7.37 10.68
C GLY A 72 -5.00 7.82 9.89
N VAL A 73 -4.38 6.90 9.15
CA VAL A 73 -3.18 7.21 8.37
C VAL A 73 -3.47 8.18 7.23
N ASP A 74 -2.47 8.94 6.80
CA ASP A 74 -2.65 9.90 5.72
C ASP A 74 -2.65 9.24 4.34
N ILE A 75 -1.68 8.33 4.10
CA ILE A 75 -1.44 7.72 2.79
C ILE A 75 -1.28 6.21 2.93
N VAL A 76 -1.92 5.46 2.03
CA VAL A 76 -1.70 4.03 1.81
C VAL A 76 -1.09 3.82 0.43
N ASN A 77 0.08 3.20 0.38
CA ASN A 77 0.67 2.68 -0.84
C ASN A 77 0.46 1.16 -0.93
N PHE A 78 -0.33 0.75 -1.92
CA PHE A 78 -0.66 -0.63 -2.24
C PHE A 78 0.06 -1.05 -3.52
N SER A 79 1.32 -1.45 -3.39
CA SER A 79 2.12 -1.97 -4.49
C SER A 79 1.94 -3.49 -4.64
N TYR A 80 0.67 -3.91 -4.72
CA TYR A 80 0.22 -5.30 -4.87
C TYR A 80 -1.04 -5.31 -5.76
N GLY A 81 -1.42 -6.47 -6.28
CA GLY A 81 -2.71 -6.61 -6.95
C GLY A 81 -2.74 -7.71 -8.00
N GLU A 82 -3.96 -8.20 -8.23
CA GLU A 82 -4.29 -9.27 -9.17
C GLU A 82 -5.32 -8.80 -10.21
N PHE A 83 -5.56 -9.63 -11.22
CA PHE A 83 -6.62 -9.38 -12.19
C PHE A 83 -8.01 -9.44 -11.53
N SER A 84 -8.92 -8.59 -12.00
CA SER A 84 -10.32 -8.62 -11.60
C SER A 84 -11.21 -8.96 -12.81
N HIS A 85 -12.23 -9.79 -12.58
CA HIS A 85 -13.27 -10.04 -13.58
C HIS A 85 -14.33 -8.92 -13.60
N PHE A 86 -14.57 -8.29 -12.45
CA PHE A 86 -15.54 -7.22 -12.28
C PHE A 86 -14.85 -5.99 -11.71
N MET A 87 -15.15 -4.83 -12.29
CA MET A 87 -14.62 -3.55 -11.84
C MET A 87 -15.48 -2.99 -10.71
N ASN A 88 -14.87 -2.20 -9.82
CA ASN A 88 -15.56 -1.39 -8.81
C ASN A 88 -16.62 -2.11 -7.95
N SER A 89 -16.44 -3.40 -7.68
CA SER A 89 -17.39 -4.19 -6.90
C SER A 89 -16.70 -5.22 -6.00
N GLY A 90 -17.40 -5.63 -4.94
CA GLY A 90 -16.96 -6.66 -4.01
C GLY A 90 -16.42 -6.12 -2.69
N LYS A 91 -16.21 -7.03 -1.73
CA LYS A 91 -15.92 -6.66 -0.32
C LYS A 91 -14.60 -5.92 -0.12
N VAL A 92 -13.61 -6.15 -0.99
CA VAL A 92 -12.35 -5.40 -0.97
C VAL A 92 -12.60 -3.93 -1.35
N ILE A 93 -13.42 -3.70 -2.39
CA ILE A 93 -13.79 -2.34 -2.83
C ILE A 93 -14.65 -1.65 -1.77
N ASP A 94 -15.59 -2.35 -1.12
CA ASP A 94 -16.36 -1.79 0.01
C ASP A 94 -15.43 -1.29 1.14
N ALA A 95 -14.39 -2.06 1.49
CA ALA A 95 -13.43 -1.69 2.52
C ALA A 95 -12.52 -0.53 2.08
N LEU A 96 -12.08 -0.53 0.82
CA LEU A 96 -11.30 0.56 0.24
C LEU A 96 -12.08 1.88 0.27
N ASN A 97 -13.34 1.86 -0.19
CA ASN A 97 -14.18 3.05 -0.22
C ASN A 97 -14.37 3.63 1.18
N LYS A 98 -14.64 2.80 2.19
CA LYS A 98 -14.76 3.25 3.59
C LYS A 98 -13.48 3.91 4.11
N MET A 99 -12.32 3.39 3.72
CA MET A 99 -11.02 3.96 4.12
C MET A 99 -10.81 5.33 3.45
N VAL A 100 -11.11 5.45 2.15
CA VAL A 100 -10.99 6.70 1.39
C VAL A 100 -12.00 7.75 1.87
N GLU A 101 -13.23 7.35 2.22
CA GLU A 101 -14.26 8.22 2.81
C GLU A 101 -13.84 8.82 4.16
N ARG A 102 -12.90 8.17 4.86
CA ARG A 102 -12.27 8.72 6.08
C ARG A 102 -11.11 9.67 5.81
N GLY A 103 -10.83 9.99 4.55
CA GLY A 103 -9.80 10.95 4.14
C GLY A 103 -8.43 10.35 3.82
N VAL A 104 -8.30 9.02 3.83
CA VAL A 104 -7.04 8.34 3.50
C VAL A 104 -6.79 8.41 1.99
N ILE A 105 -5.60 8.86 1.59
CA ILE A 105 -5.17 8.84 0.19
C ILE A 105 -4.69 7.43 -0.15
N PHE A 106 -5.38 6.76 -1.07
CA PHE A 106 -4.99 5.44 -1.56
C PHE A 106 -4.25 5.53 -2.89
N VAL A 107 -3.04 4.98 -2.93
CA VAL A 107 -2.19 4.90 -4.12
C VAL A 107 -1.91 3.43 -4.43
N THR A 108 -2.08 3.04 -5.70
CA THR A 108 -1.77 1.69 -6.18
C THR A 108 -1.01 1.75 -7.51
N SER A 109 -0.23 0.72 -7.81
CA SER A 109 0.40 0.59 -9.13
C SER A 109 -0.62 0.15 -10.18
N ALA A 110 -0.34 0.43 -11.46
CA ALA A 110 -1.18 0.01 -12.59
C ALA A 110 -1.03 -1.48 -12.97
N SER A 111 -0.34 -2.28 -12.15
CA SER A 111 0.12 -3.64 -12.44
C SER A 111 1.27 -3.73 -13.46
N ASN A 112 2.02 -4.84 -13.40
CA ASN A 112 3.03 -5.25 -14.38
C ASN A 112 2.52 -6.40 -15.28
N GLY A 113 1.26 -6.81 -15.12
CA GLY A 113 0.60 -7.78 -15.96
C GLY A 113 0.38 -7.22 -17.36
N ARG A 114 1.07 -7.76 -18.37
CA ARG A 114 0.71 -7.48 -19.76
C ARG A 114 -0.69 -8.03 -20.01
N ASN A 115 -1.46 -7.33 -20.83
CA ASN A 115 -2.76 -7.77 -21.31
C ASN A 115 -2.58 -9.13 -22.04
N LYS A 116 -2.81 -10.24 -21.33
CA LYS A 116 -2.95 -11.56 -21.95
C LYS A 116 -4.38 -11.58 -22.43
N GLY A 117 -4.60 -11.17 -23.68
CA GLY A 117 -5.93 -11.20 -24.30
C GLY A 117 -6.65 -12.49 -23.91
N PHE A 118 -7.92 -12.36 -23.52
CA PHE A 118 -8.80 -13.50 -23.34
C PHE A 118 -8.87 -14.33 -24.62
#